data_AF-A0A847YU09-F1
#
_entry.id   AF-A0A847YU09-F1
#
_cell.length_a   1.000
_cell.length_b   1.000
_cell.length_c   1.000
_cell.angle_alpha   90.00
_cell.angle_beta   90.00
_cell.angle_gamma   90.00
#
_symmetry.space_group_name_H-M   'P 1'
#
loop_
_entity.id
_entity.type
_entity.pdbx_description
1 polymer ?
#
loop_
_entity_poly.entity_id
_entity_poly.type
_entity_poly.pdbx_seq_one_letter_code
_entity_poly.pdbx_strand_id
1 'polypeptide(L)'
;MRRSPAEYYIRYRLITDRTKSTDDIAKDLADELVFAPNKKYLEEMRQRIVVPSLFRPKDLRDLVTQTFLRSQGVWTMFHQPSATLEALNVFGDMGARSLLQALIAGPHADQVVLDVFRKRAAMPLSEAGLAEFKHYFWNLKLLTLEELADYVAAFLHDRTLLRILRLPKSPANMFVSMYKLGIHPKELDEAENYKTFQIMFMADALETSQTMECGLPRATATKMLFEGYDLAREKREALAISRGDITDRLLAAVAASRDMEGTTLIDLQQGKPPTPVGLLPKEQGDIDLEDEEETANG
;
A
#
# COMPACT_ATOMS: atom_id res chain seq x y z
N MET A 1 -8.59 -19.78 -5.30
CA MET A 1 -9.73 -19.84 -4.35
C MET A 1 -9.80 -18.49 -3.68
N ARG A 2 -10.84 -17.69 -3.95
CA ARG A 2 -10.82 -16.27 -3.57
C ARG A 2 -10.91 -16.10 -2.06
N ARG A 3 -9.85 -15.58 -1.45
CA ARG A 3 -9.88 -15.08 -0.07
C ARG A 3 -10.74 -13.83 0.02
N SER A 4 -11.25 -13.54 1.22
CA SER A 4 -12.01 -12.33 1.50
C SER A 4 -11.19 -11.38 2.35
N PRO A 5 -11.16 -10.07 2.06
CA PRO A 5 -10.53 -9.10 2.95
C PRO A 5 -11.25 -9.01 4.31
N ALA A 6 -12.49 -9.51 4.42
CA ALA A 6 -13.25 -9.57 5.66
C ALA A 6 -13.13 -10.94 6.38
N GLU A 7 -12.04 -11.69 6.17
CA GLU A 7 -11.89 -13.06 6.69
C GLU A 7 -12.12 -13.15 8.21
N TYR A 8 -11.59 -12.20 8.99
CA TYR A 8 -11.75 -12.23 10.45
C TYR A 8 -13.19 -11.96 10.88
N TYR A 9 -13.92 -11.08 10.18
CA TYR A 9 -15.35 -10.91 10.41
C TYR A 9 -16.14 -12.19 10.06
N ILE A 10 -15.77 -12.86 8.96
CA ILE A 10 -16.37 -14.14 8.58
C ILE A 10 -16.11 -15.22 9.64
N ARG A 11 -14.88 -15.32 10.18
CA ARG A 11 -14.56 -16.22 11.31
C ARG A 11 -15.44 -15.92 12.51
N TYR A 12 -15.60 -14.65 12.87
CA TYR A 12 -16.48 -14.22 13.95
C TYR A 12 -17.91 -14.73 13.73
N ARG A 13 -18.48 -14.52 12.53
CA ARG A 13 -19.82 -15.03 12.18
C ARG A 13 -19.94 -16.55 12.25
N LEU A 14 -18.94 -17.29 11.77
CA LEU A 14 -18.94 -18.75 11.85
C LEU A 14 -18.89 -19.26 13.30
N ILE A 15 -18.23 -18.53 14.21
CA ILE A 15 -18.11 -18.87 15.63
C ILE A 15 -19.38 -18.48 16.41
N THR A 16 -20.02 -17.36 16.08
CA THR A 16 -21.27 -16.92 16.75
C THR A 16 -22.48 -17.70 16.25
N ASP A 17 -22.58 -17.92 14.94
CA ASP A 17 -23.79 -18.44 14.29
C ASP A 17 -23.68 -19.96 14.07
N ARG A 18 -23.27 -20.71 15.09
CA ARG A 18 -22.98 -22.15 15.00
C ARG A 18 -24.18 -23.00 14.56
N THR A 19 -25.39 -22.52 14.81
CA THR A 19 -26.65 -23.20 14.48
C THR A 19 -27.11 -22.93 13.05
N LYS A 20 -26.60 -21.88 12.40
CA LYS A 20 -26.98 -21.54 11.02
C LYS A 20 -26.31 -22.47 10.01
N SER A 21 -27.00 -22.80 8.93
CA SER A 21 -26.38 -23.52 7.82
C SER A 21 -25.35 -22.62 7.12
N THR A 22 -24.44 -23.22 6.35
CA THR A 22 -23.48 -22.42 5.56
C THR A 22 -24.21 -21.54 4.54
N ASP A 23 -25.34 -22.00 4.00
CA ASP A 23 -26.15 -21.24 3.04
C ASP A 23 -26.79 -20.01 3.69
N ASP A 24 -27.30 -20.14 4.91
CA ASP A 24 -27.86 -19.01 5.66
C ASP A 24 -26.79 -17.96 5.97
N ILE A 25 -25.60 -18.39 6.40
CA ILE A 25 -24.48 -17.48 6.66
C ILE A 25 -24.01 -16.81 5.37
N ALA A 26 -23.95 -17.55 4.25
CA ALA A 26 -23.58 -16.98 2.96
C ALA A 26 -24.57 -15.89 2.51
N LYS A 27 -25.87 -16.11 2.74
CA LYS A 27 -26.91 -15.12 2.47
C LYS A 27 -26.75 -13.86 3.32
N ASP A 28 -26.59 -14.02 4.64
CA ASP A 28 -26.37 -12.89 5.54
C ASP A 28 -25.12 -12.08 5.14
N LEU A 29 -24.02 -12.78 4.80
CA LEU A 29 -22.79 -12.13 4.36
C LEU A 29 -22.91 -11.44 2.99
N ALA A 30 -23.82 -11.88 2.11
CA ALA A 30 -24.08 -11.20 0.85
C ALA A 30 -24.85 -9.89 1.03
N ASP A 31 -25.68 -9.80 2.07
CA ASP A 31 -26.36 -8.55 2.43
C ASP A 31 -25.39 -7.59 3.17
N GLU A 32 -24.46 -8.13 3.95
CA GLU A 32 -23.55 -7.35 4.78
C GLU A 32 -22.28 -6.90 4.05
N LEU A 33 -21.71 -7.73 3.17
CA LEU A 33 -20.43 -7.47 2.51
C LEU A 33 -20.62 -7.14 1.04
N VAL A 34 -19.82 -6.18 0.55
CA VAL A 34 -19.75 -5.87 -0.89
C VAL A 34 -19.33 -7.11 -1.70
N PHE A 35 -18.49 -7.96 -1.10
CA PHE A 35 -17.96 -9.15 -1.72
C PHE A 35 -18.12 -10.35 -0.78
N ALA A 36 -19.24 -11.05 -0.94
CA ALA A 36 -19.51 -12.26 -0.20
C ALA A 36 -18.50 -13.36 -0.58
N PRO A 37 -17.95 -14.10 0.40
CA PRO A 37 -17.19 -15.31 0.10
C PRO A 37 -18.08 -16.37 -0.54
N ASN A 38 -17.51 -17.20 -1.40
CA ASN A 38 -18.27 -18.33 -1.95
C ASN A 38 -18.53 -19.42 -0.90
N LYS A 39 -19.56 -20.24 -1.12
CA LYS A 39 -19.98 -21.31 -0.20
C LYS A 39 -18.84 -22.28 0.15
N LYS A 40 -18.07 -22.72 -0.85
CA LYS A 40 -16.95 -23.66 -0.65
C LYS A 40 -15.90 -23.08 0.32
N TYR A 41 -15.59 -21.80 0.21
CA TYR A 41 -14.68 -21.11 1.13
C TYR A 41 -15.20 -21.07 2.55
N LEU A 42 -16.49 -20.80 2.74
CA LEU A 42 -17.12 -20.83 4.05
C LEU A 42 -17.11 -22.24 4.68
N GLU A 43 -17.36 -23.28 3.88
CA GLU A 43 -17.30 -24.67 4.34
C GLU A 43 -15.88 -25.05 4.79
N GLU A 44 -14.87 -24.73 3.99
CA GLU A 44 -13.48 -24.97 4.35
C GLU A 44 -13.05 -24.21 5.61
N MET A 45 -13.46 -22.94 5.75
CA MET A 45 -13.22 -22.18 6.98
C MET A 45 -13.89 -22.84 8.18
N ARG A 46 -15.16 -23.24 8.05
CA ARG A 46 -15.92 -23.89 9.13
C ARG A 46 -15.27 -25.21 9.55
N GLN A 47 -14.72 -25.98 8.63
CA GLN A 47 -13.97 -27.21 8.94
C GLN A 47 -12.66 -26.94 9.70
N ARG A 48 -11.99 -25.82 9.42
CA ARG A 48 -10.74 -25.44 10.11
C ARG A 48 -10.96 -24.86 11.50
N ILE A 49 -12.12 -24.26 11.76
CA ILE A 49 -12.45 -23.66 13.05
C ILE A 49 -12.95 -24.74 14.01
N VAL A 50 -12.04 -25.26 14.84
CA VAL A 50 -12.39 -26.21 15.91
C VAL A 50 -12.68 -25.45 17.21
N VAL A 51 -13.96 -25.20 17.47
CA VAL A 51 -14.41 -24.53 18.70
C VAL A 51 -14.22 -25.48 19.90
N PRO A 52 -13.62 -25.02 21.02
CA PRO A 52 -13.48 -25.83 22.23
C PRO A 52 -14.83 -26.36 22.75
N SER A 53 -14.81 -27.54 23.39
CA SER A 53 -16.00 -28.16 23.97
C SER A 53 -16.65 -27.28 25.05
N LEU A 54 -15.83 -26.66 25.90
CA LEU A 54 -16.24 -25.61 26.83
C LEU A 54 -15.92 -24.24 26.20
N PHE A 55 -16.91 -23.65 25.55
CA PHE A 55 -16.79 -22.33 24.93
C PHE A 55 -17.66 -21.32 25.66
N ARG A 56 -17.04 -20.37 26.38
CA ARG A 56 -17.70 -19.37 27.21
C ARG A 56 -17.29 -17.95 26.77
N PRO A 57 -17.75 -17.49 25.59
CA PRO A 57 -17.27 -16.23 25.00
C PRO A 57 -17.60 -14.97 25.81
N LYS A 58 -18.55 -15.04 26.73
CA LYS A 58 -18.89 -13.94 27.64
C LYS A 58 -18.04 -13.92 28.92
N ASP A 59 -17.34 -15.01 29.23
CA ASP A 59 -16.53 -15.14 30.44
C ASP A 59 -15.08 -14.70 30.17
N LEU A 60 -14.74 -13.50 30.65
CA LEU A 60 -13.41 -12.91 30.54
C LEU A 60 -12.32 -13.66 31.32
N ARG A 61 -12.68 -14.63 32.17
CA ARG A 61 -11.73 -15.41 32.97
C ARG A 61 -11.42 -16.77 32.37
N ASP A 62 -12.20 -17.22 31.39
CA ASP A 62 -12.00 -18.53 30.76
C ASP A 62 -10.80 -18.49 29.79
N LEU A 63 -9.65 -18.99 30.26
CA LEU A 63 -8.39 -18.96 29.51
C LEU A 63 -8.44 -19.76 28.21
N VAL A 64 -9.23 -20.84 28.16
CA VAL A 64 -9.37 -21.68 26.96
C VAL A 64 -10.10 -20.91 25.86
N THR A 65 -11.24 -20.30 26.18
CA THR A 65 -11.97 -19.45 25.24
C THR A 65 -11.16 -18.23 24.82
N GLN A 66 -10.47 -17.57 25.76
CA GLN A 66 -9.57 -16.45 25.46
C GLN A 66 -8.50 -16.82 24.44
N THR A 67 -7.78 -17.91 24.70
CA THR A 67 -6.69 -18.38 23.84
C THR A 67 -7.21 -18.73 22.46
N PHE A 68 -8.36 -19.42 22.40
CA PHE A 68 -9.03 -19.74 21.14
C PHE A 68 -9.43 -18.49 20.35
N LEU A 69 -10.17 -17.55 20.95
CA LEU A 69 -10.63 -16.35 20.27
C LEU A 69 -9.47 -15.45 19.80
N ARG A 70 -8.39 -15.37 20.58
CA ARG A 70 -7.16 -14.66 20.20
C ARG A 70 -6.43 -15.36 19.05
N SER A 71 -6.30 -16.68 19.06
CA SER A 71 -5.67 -17.42 17.95
C SER A 71 -6.49 -17.33 16.65
N GLN A 72 -7.81 -17.22 16.77
CA GLN A 72 -8.68 -16.94 15.63
C GLN A 72 -8.66 -15.48 15.17
N GLY A 73 -8.10 -14.56 15.98
CA GLY A 73 -8.02 -13.13 15.69
C GLY A 73 -9.34 -12.37 15.87
N VAL A 74 -10.29 -12.92 16.62
CA VAL A 74 -11.66 -12.39 16.77
C VAL A 74 -12.01 -11.96 18.20
N TRP A 75 -11.03 -11.95 19.11
CA TRP A 75 -11.23 -11.61 20.52
C TRP A 75 -11.98 -10.29 20.74
N THR A 76 -11.56 -9.21 20.09
CA THR A 76 -12.15 -7.89 20.34
C THR A 76 -13.58 -7.78 19.79
N MET A 77 -13.98 -8.59 18.81
CA MET A 77 -15.38 -8.65 18.35
C MET A 77 -16.36 -9.20 19.40
N PHE A 78 -15.89 -10.03 20.34
CA PHE A 78 -16.73 -10.57 21.43
C PHE A 78 -16.83 -9.62 22.65
N HIS A 79 -15.83 -8.76 22.85
CA HIS A 79 -15.75 -7.89 24.03
C HIS A 79 -15.81 -6.39 23.73
N GLN A 80 -15.82 -6.06 22.44
CA GLN A 80 -16.15 -4.77 21.83
C GLN A 80 -15.61 -3.56 22.61
N PRO A 81 -14.29 -3.39 22.72
CA PRO A 81 -13.72 -2.13 23.20
C PRO A 81 -14.15 -0.96 22.29
N SER A 82 -13.96 0.28 22.75
CA SER A 82 -14.35 1.49 22.01
C SER A 82 -13.92 1.47 20.54
N ALA A 83 -12.67 1.09 20.26
CA ALA A 83 -12.13 1.01 18.91
C ALA A 83 -12.91 0.02 18.01
N THR A 84 -13.28 -1.14 18.53
CA THR A 84 -14.08 -2.13 17.78
C THR A 84 -15.51 -1.62 17.56
N LEU A 85 -16.10 -0.92 18.54
CA LEU A 85 -17.41 -0.29 18.37
C LEU A 85 -17.38 0.80 17.30
N GLU A 86 -16.33 1.62 17.25
CA GLU A 86 -16.12 2.60 16.17
C GLU A 86 -16.06 1.91 14.81
N ALA A 87 -15.28 0.83 14.68
CA ALA A 87 -15.18 0.06 13.44
C ALA A 87 -16.52 -0.56 13.03
N LEU A 88 -17.28 -1.11 13.98
CA LEU A 88 -18.62 -1.66 13.75
C LEU A 88 -19.61 -0.58 13.31
N ASN A 89 -19.55 0.61 13.92
CA ASN A 89 -20.38 1.75 13.52
C ASN A 89 -20.10 2.16 12.07
N VAL A 90 -18.81 2.23 11.68
CA VAL A 90 -18.45 2.49 10.27
C VAL A 90 -18.94 1.36 9.36
N PHE A 91 -18.82 0.11 9.79
CA PHE A 91 -19.27 -1.04 9.00
C PHE A 91 -20.79 -1.07 8.78
N GLY A 92 -21.56 -0.64 9.79
CA GLY A 92 -23.03 -0.57 9.74
C GLY A 92 -23.57 0.55 8.85
N ASP A 93 -22.80 1.62 8.62
CA ASP A 93 -23.16 2.68 7.67
C ASP A 93 -22.54 2.41 6.29
N MET A 94 -23.38 2.12 5.30
CA MET A 94 -22.90 1.76 3.95
C MET A 94 -22.07 2.88 3.29
N GLY A 95 -22.43 4.16 3.50
CA GLY A 95 -21.74 5.29 2.88
C GLY A 95 -20.37 5.52 3.51
N ALA A 96 -20.29 5.49 4.83
CA ALA A 96 -19.06 5.59 5.60
C ALA A 96 -18.13 4.41 5.29
N ARG A 97 -18.67 3.18 5.27
CA ARG A 97 -17.93 1.97 4.91
C ARG A 97 -17.30 2.08 3.53
N SER A 98 -18.07 2.42 2.50
CA SER A 98 -17.57 2.55 1.12
C SER A 98 -16.52 3.66 1.00
N LEU A 99 -16.74 4.81 1.64
CA LEU A 99 -15.75 5.89 1.68
C LEU A 99 -14.45 5.42 2.34
N LEU A 100 -14.52 4.77 3.49
CA LEU A 100 -13.34 4.35 4.23
C LEU A 100 -12.55 3.27 3.46
N GLN A 101 -13.24 2.28 2.89
CA GLN A 101 -12.62 1.25 2.06
C GLN A 101 -11.88 1.86 0.86
N ALA A 102 -12.48 2.86 0.21
CA ALA A 102 -11.84 3.58 -0.90
C ALA A 102 -10.60 4.35 -0.46
N LEU A 103 -10.66 5.03 0.69
CA LEU A 103 -9.52 5.74 1.25
C LEU A 103 -8.38 4.79 1.65
N ILE A 104 -8.71 3.61 2.22
CA ILE A 104 -7.72 2.58 2.58
C ILE A 104 -7.11 1.91 1.35
N ALA A 105 -7.89 1.65 0.31
CA ALA A 105 -7.39 1.10 -0.96
C ALA A 105 -6.48 2.10 -1.69
N GLY A 106 -6.67 3.39 -1.42
CA GLY A 106 -5.79 4.45 -1.88
C GLY A 106 -4.42 4.44 -1.18
N PRO A 107 -3.41 5.06 -1.79
CA PRO A 107 -2.03 5.11 -1.29
C PRO A 107 -1.83 6.18 -0.20
N HIS A 108 -2.80 6.31 0.70
CA HIS A 108 -2.82 7.35 1.73
C HIS A 108 -2.25 6.80 3.04
N ALA A 109 -1.51 7.64 3.77
CA ALA A 109 -1.14 7.32 5.14
C ALA A 109 -2.38 7.32 6.04
N ASP A 110 -2.39 6.50 7.10
CA ASP A 110 -3.54 6.31 7.98
C ASP A 110 -4.06 7.61 8.57
N GLN A 111 -3.18 8.54 8.95
CA GLN A 111 -3.59 9.84 9.44
C GLN A 111 -4.39 10.64 8.39
N VAL A 112 -3.98 10.61 7.13
CA VAL A 112 -4.70 11.26 6.03
C VAL A 112 -6.05 10.60 5.79
N VAL A 113 -6.10 9.26 5.84
CA VAL A 113 -7.36 8.51 5.74
C VAL A 113 -8.33 8.94 6.84
N LEU A 114 -7.86 9.01 8.10
CA LEU A 114 -8.66 9.43 9.24
C LEU A 114 -9.18 10.87 9.09
N ASP A 115 -8.31 11.82 8.73
CA ASP A 115 -8.69 13.23 8.61
C ASP A 115 -9.74 13.45 7.51
N VAL A 116 -9.55 12.81 6.35
CA VAL A 116 -10.51 12.88 5.24
C VAL A 116 -11.81 12.17 5.61
N PHE A 117 -11.74 11.00 6.23
CA PHE A 117 -12.91 10.24 6.65
C PHE A 117 -13.75 11.01 7.66
N ARG A 118 -13.17 11.48 8.76
CA ARG A 118 -13.87 12.24 9.82
C ARG A 118 -14.55 13.49 9.24
N LYS A 119 -13.86 14.19 8.33
CA LYS A 119 -14.40 15.39 7.68
C LYS A 119 -15.59 15.09 6.75
N ARG A 120 -15.54 13.97 6.01
CA ARG A 120 -16.54 13.66 4.98
C ARG A 120 -17.71 12.82 5.50
N ALA A 121 -17.44 11.84 6.35
CA ALA A 121 -18.45 10.98 6.96
C ALA A 121 -19.11 11.62 8.19
N ALA A 122 -18.51 12.67 8.76
CA ALA A 122 -18.93 13.27 10.04
C ALA A 122 -19.03 12.24 11.18
N MET A 123 -18.20 11.18 11.14
CA MET A 123 -18.15 10.12 12.14
C MET A 123 -16.82 10.12 12.88
N PRO A 124 -16.83 9.91 14.21
CA PRO A 124 -15.61 9.68 14.96
C PRO A 124 -15.01 8.34 14.58
N LEU A 125 -13.70 8.32 14.32
CA LEU A 125 -12.92 7.11 14.10
C LEU A 125 -11.51 7.35 14.61
N SER A 126 -11.07 6.63 15.63
CA SER A 126 -9.70 6.68 16.16
C SER A 126 -8.73 5.89 15.26
N GLU A 127 -7.42 6.05 15.50
CA GLU A 127 -6.42 5.21 14.82
C GLU A 127 -6.59 3.73 15.16
N ALA A 128 -6.88 3.42 16.42
CA ALA A 128 -7.21 2.05 16.85
C ALA A 128 -8.48 1.54 16.16
N GLY A 129 -9.52 2.37 16.02
CA GLY A 129 -10.74 2.01 15.29
C GLY A 129 -10.48 1.75 13.80
N LEU A 130 -9.61 2.54 13.16
CA LEU A 130 -9.16 2.27 11.79
C LEU A 130 -8.39 0.95 11.68
N ALA A 131 -7.52 0.65 12.64
CA ALA A 131 -6.79 -0.62 12.68
C ALA A 131 -7.74 -1.82 12.84
N GLU A 132 -8.73 -1.72 13.73
CA GLU A 132 -9.78 -2.73 13.91
C GLU A 132 -10.62 -2.89 12.62
N PHE A 133 -10.97 -1.78 11.96
CA PHE A 133 -11.72 -1.83 10.70
C PHE A 133 -10.92 -2.54 9.59
N LYS A 134 -9.65 -2.19 9.42
CA LYS A 134 -8.74 -2.87 8.49
C LYS A 134 -8.60 -4.35 8.82
N HIS A 135 -8.48 -4.70 10.10
CA HIS A 135 -8.32 -6.09 10.52
C HIS A 135 -9.57 -6.93 10.23
N TYR A 136 -10.76 -6.44 10.62
CA TYR A 136 -11.99 -7.23 10.53
C TYR A 136 -12.67 -7.19 9.17
N PHE A 137 -12.73 -6.02 8.54
CA PHE A 137 -13.60 -5.78 7.39
C PHE A 137 -12.84 -5.53 6.09
N TRP A 138 -11.58 -5.10 6.15
CA TRP A 138 -10.82 -4.69 4.96
C TRP A 138 -9.32 -5.01 5.01
N ASN A 139 -8.99 -6.29 5.28
CA ASN A 139 -7.61 -6.74 5.46
C ASN A 139 -6.97 -7.13 4.11
N LEU A 140 -6.45 -6.12 3.42
CA LEU A 140 -5.80 -6.30 2.11
C LEU A 140 -4.55 -7.18 2.16
N LYS A 141 -3.93 -7.36 3.33
CA LYS A 141 -2.73 -8.22 3.49
C LYS A 141 -3.05 -9.71 3.30
N LEU A 142 -4.33 -10.09 3.34
CA LEU A 142 -4.76 -11.48 3.14
C LEU A 142 -4.89 -11.85 1.65
N LEU A 143 -4.92 -10.85 0.76
CA LEU A 143 -5.16 -11.02 -0.67
C LEU A 143 -3.84 -11.10 -1.43
N THR A 144 -3.80 -11.95 -2.46
CA THR A 144 -2.73 -11.86 -3.47
C THR A 144 -2.92 -10.62 -4.34
N LEU A 145 -1.90 -10.25 -5.12
CA LEU A 145 -2.01 -9.12 -6.06
C LEU A 145 -3.12 -9.34 -7.10
N GLU A 146 -3.28 -10.57 -7.59
CA GLU A 146 -4.35 -10.95 -8.54
C GLU A 146 -5.73 -10.83 -7.90
N GLU A 147 -5.89 -11.34 -6.67
CA GLU A 147 -7.15 -11.19 -5.93
C GLU A 147 -7.45 -9.72 -5.69
N LEU A 148 -6.47 -8.93 -5.25
CA LEU A 148 -6.63 -7.49 -5.05
C LEU A 148 -7.04 -6.78 -6.35
N ALA A 149 -6.44 -7.14 -7.49
CA ALA A 149 -6.80 -6.58 -8.79
C ALA A 149 -8.25 -6.91 -9.16
N ASP A 150 -8.69 -8.16 -8.95
CA ASP A 150 -10.09 -8.56 -9.14
C ASP A 150 -11.04 -7.74 -8.25
N TYR A 151 -10.68 -7.56 -6.97
CA TYR A 151 -11.45 -6.77 -6.01
C TYR A 151 -11.54 -5.30 -6.44
N VAL A 152 -10.42 -4.70 -6.82
CA VAL A 152 -10.37 -3.30 -7.28
C VAL A 152 -11.14 -3.13 -8.58
N ALA A 153 -11.01 -4.03 -9.55
CA ALA A 153 -11.77 -3.98 -10.81
C ALA A 153 -13.28 -4.01 -10.53
N ALA A 154 -13.73 -4.95 -9.68
CA ALA A 154 -15.13 -5.04 -9.29
C ALA A 154 -15.62 -3.79 -8.51
N PHE A 155 -14.76 -3.21 -7.67
CA PHE A 155 -15.04 -1.99 -6.91
C PHE A 155 -15.10 -0.73 -7.80
N LEU A 156 -14.28 -0.67 -8.86
CA LEU A 156 -14.25 0.46 -9.82
C LEU A 156 -15.44 0.46 -10.78
N HIS A 157 -16.12 -0.67 -10.97
CA HIS A 157 -17.39 -0.68 -11.70
C HIS A 157 -18.52 0.05 -10.95
N ASP A 158 -18.34 0.36 -9.65
CA ASP A 158 -19.21 1.28 -8.93
C ASP A 158 -18.86 2.75 -9.27
N ARG A 159 -19.69 3.33 -10.16
CA ARG A 159 -19.55 4.71 -10.68
C ARG A 159 -19.42 5.79 -9.59
N THR A 160 -19.91 5.52 -8.39
CA THR A 160 -19.91 6.46 -7.26
C THR A 160 -18.50 6.67 -6.70
N LEU A 161 -17.69 5.62 -6.72
CA LEU A 161 -16.33 5.62 -6.19
C LEU A 161 -15.29 6.13 -7.17
N LEU A 162 -15.50 5.87 -8.47
CA LEU A 162 -14.73 6.52 -9.53
C LEU A 162 -14.78 8.04 -9.40
N ARG A 163 -15.89 8.65 -8.96
CA ARG A 163 -15.98 10.09 -8.68
C ARG A 163 -15.10 10.55 -7.52
N ILE A 164 -14.92 9.73 -6.49
CA ILE A 164 -14.09 10.03 -5.31
C ILE A 164 -12.60 9.89 -5.64
N LEU A 165 -12.23 8.87 -6.42
CA LEU A 165 -10.85 8.63 -6.89
C LEU A 165 -10.45 9.56 -8.06
N ARG A 166 -11.41 10.06 -8.85
CA ARG A 166 -11.23 11.10 -9.89
C ARG A 166 -11.00 12.51 -9.34
N LEU A 167 -10.55 12.64 -8.09
CA LEU A 167 -10.04 13.92 -7.58
C LEU A 167 -8.50 13.93 -7.56
N PRO A 168 -7.81 14.00 -8.73
CA PRO A 168 -6.44 14.47 -8.73
C PRO A 168 -6.47 16.00 -8.58
N LYS A 169 -5.95 16.52 -7.47
CA LYS A 169 -5.59 17.95 -7.42
C LYS A 169 -4.13 18.21 -7.82
N SER A 170 -3.29 17.17 -7.99
CA SER A 170 -1.92 17.35 -8.45
C SER A 170 -1.27 16.04 -8.92
N PRO A 171 -0.48 16.07 -10.02
CA PRO A 171 0.40 14.97 -10.46
C PRO A 171 1.40 14.50 -9.39
N ALA A 172 1.78 15.35 -8.44
CA ALA A 172 2.75 15.03 -7.39
C ALA A 172 2.30 13.91 -6.44
N ASN A 173 0.98 13.75 -6.23
CA ASN A 173 0.45 12.71 -5.33
C ASN A 173 0.52 11.30 -5.94
N MET A 174 0.68 11.19 -7.26
CA MET A 174 0.82 9.91 -7.96
C MET A 174 2.22 9.31 -7.74
N PHE A 175 3.27 10.13 -7.77
CA PHE A 175 4.66 9.71 -7.57
C PHE A 175 4.96 9.24 -6.13
N VAL A 176 4.37 9.91 -5.13
CA VAL A 176 4.48 9.51 -3.71
C VAL A 176 3.83 8.15 -3.44
N SER A 177 2.84 7.79 -4.24
CA SER A 177 2.09 6.53 -4.14
C SER A 177 2.88 5.34 -4.69
N MET A 178 3.68 5.57 -5.74
CA MET A 178 4.52 4.55 -6.37
C MET A 178 5.78 4.26 -5.53
N TYR A 179 6.39 5.29 -4.95
CA TYR A 179 7.56 5.14 -4.06
C TYR A 179 7.27 4.30 -2.81
N LYS A 180 6.02 4.30 -2.33
CA LYS A 180 5.58 3.58 -1.12
C LYS A 180 5.19 2.12 -1.34
N LEU A 181 5.10 1.67 -2.59
CA LEU A 181 4.83 0.28 -2.97
C LEU A 181 6.11 -0.56 -3.15
N GLY A 182 7.27 -0.06 -2.71
CA GLY A 182 8.55 -0.79 -2.79
C GLY A 182 9.17 -0.79 -4.20
N ILE A 183 8.67 0.05 -5.10
CA ILE A 183 9.19 0.22 -6.44
C ILE A 183 10.23 1.34 -6.37
N HIS A 184 11.51 0.96 -6.43
CA HIS A 184 12.63 1.89 -6.27
C HIS A 184 13.02 2.54 -7.62
N PRO A 185 13.06 3.89 -7.69
CA PRO A 185 13.21 4.65 -8.95
C PRO A 185 14.55 4.52 -9.71
N LYS A 186 15.44 3.59 -9.35
CA LYS A 186 16.81 3.58 -9.91
C LYS A 186 16.97 2.79 -11.20
N GLU A 187 16.01 1.96 -11.60
CA GLU A 187 16.21 1.05 -12.75
C GLU A 187 15.09 1.03 -13.79
N LEU A 188 14.00 1.77 -13.59
CA LEU A 188 12.93 1.91 -14.56
C LEU A 188 12.90 3.36 -15.07
N ASP A 189 13.06 3.55 -16.38
CA ASP A 189 12.55 4.77 -17.03
C ASP A 189 11.02 4.67 -17.04
N GLU A 190 10.47 5.05 -15.89
CA GLU A 190 9.09 4.82 -15.43
C GLU A 190 8.07 5.70 -16.13
N ALA A 191 8.48 6.81 -16.76
CA ALA A 191 7.55 7.74 -17.40
C ALA A 191 6.93 7.16 -18.68
N GLU A 192 7.65 6.25 -19.35
CA GLU A 192 7.30 5.76 -20.68
C GLU A 192 6.40 4.52 -20.61
N ASN A 193 6.74 3.55 -19.77
CA ASN A 193 5.94 2.33 -19.59
C ASN A 193 4.67 2.57 -18.76
N TYR A 194 4.69 3.52 -17.82
CA TYR A 194 3.51 3.89 -17.05
C TYR A 194 2.49 4.66 -17.90
N LYS A 195 2.95 5.53 -18.82
CA LYS A 195 2.09 6.14 -19.84
C LYS A 195 1.44 5.08 -20.73
N THR A 196 2.18 4.06 -21.16
CA THR A 196 1.64 2.96 -21.97
C THR A 196 0.58 2.16 -21.20
N PHE A 197 0.79 1.86 -19.92
CA PHE A 197 -0.20 1.15 -19.10
C PHE A 197 -1.46 1.99 -18.84
N GLN A 198 -1.29 3.30 -18.58
CA GLN A 198 -2.41 4.25 -18.41
C GLN A 198 -3.19 4.45 -19.71
N ILE A 199 -2.51 4.52 -20.86
CA ILE A 199 -3.10 4.60 -22.21
C ILE A 199 -3.90 3.33 -22.53
N MET A 200 -3.37 2.15 -22.23
CA MET A 200 -4.07 0.87 -22.47
C MET A 200 -5.31 0.72 -21.57
N PHE A 201 -5.20 1.07 -20.29
CA PHE A 201 -6.32 0.93 -19.34
C PHE A 201 -7.40 2.02 -19.54
N MET A 202 -7.00 3.24 -19.91
CA MET A 202 -7.95 4.29 -20.28
C MET A 202 -8.57 4.05 -21.66
N ALA A 203 -7.84 3.48 -22.63
CA ALA A 203 -8.38 3.08 -23.93
C ALA A 203 -9.44 1.98 -23.78
N ASP A 204 -9.17 0.96 -22.97
CA ASP A 204 -10.11 -0.13 -22.70
C ASP A 204 -11.37 0.36 -21.96
N ALA A 205 -11.19 1.24 -20.96
CA ALA A 205 -12.29 1.92 -20.27
C ALA A 205 -13.06 2.92 -21.16
N LEU A 206 -12.45 3.39 -22.24
CA LEU A 206 -13.01 4.32 -23.22
C LEU A 206 -13.80 3.61 -24.31
N GLU A 207 -13.28 2.49 -24.82
CA GLU A 207 -13.95 1.64 -25.81
C GLU A 207 -15.21 1.00 -25.24
N THR A 208 -15.20 0.65 -23.95
CA THR A 208 -16.37 0.11 -23.24
C THR A 208 -17.38 1.19 -22.82
N SER A 209 -17.03 2.49 -22.84
CA SER A 209 -17.96 3.58 -22.52
C SER A 209 -18.59 4.19 -23.79
N GLN A 210 -19.86 3.89 -24.06
CA GLN A 210 -20.56 4.43 -25.25
C GLN A 210 -20.81 5.94 -25.21
N THR A 211 -20.65 6.61 -24.06
CA THR A 211 -20.89 8.05 -23.91
C THR A 211 -19.83 8.70 -23.02
N MET A 212 -18.92 9.46 -23.64
CA MET A 212 -18.03 10.37 -22.93
C MET A 212 -18.68 11.76 -22.84
N GLU A 213 -19.07 12.20 -21.64
CA GLU A 213 -19.53 13.56 -21.35
C GLU A 213 -18.37 14.52 -21.01
N CYS A 214 -17.23 14.40 -21.69
CA CYS A 214 -16.10 15.32 -21.48
C CYS A 214 -16.19 16.58 -22.36
N GLY A 215 -17.29 16.78 -23.10
CA GLY A 215 -17.49 17.93 -23.99
C GLY A 215 -16.57 17.97 -25.22
N LEU A 216 -15.58 17.09 -25.29
CA LEU A 216 -14.71 16.90 -26.45
C LEU A 216 -15.33 15.84 -27.38
N PRO A 217 -15.39 16.08 -28.70
CA PRO A 217 -15.78 15.05 -29.65
C PRO A 217 -14.91 13.79 -29.47
N ARG A 218 -15.53 12.60 -29.46
CA ARG A 218 -14.84 11.31 -29.27
C ARG A 218 -13.59 11.18 -30.15
N ALA A 219 -13.70 11.60 -31.41
CA ALA A 219 -12.59 11.61 -32.36
C ALA A 219 -11.37 12.43 -31.89
N THR A 220 -11.61 13.55 -31.20
CA THR A 220 -10.54 14.42 -30.68
C THR A 220 -9.86 13.78 -29.47
N ALA A 221 -10.63 13.20 -28.55
CA ALA A 221 -10.07 12.48 -27.40
C ALA A 221 -9.25 11.26 -27.85
N THR A 222 -9.76 10.50 -28.82
CA THR A 222 -9.06 9.37 -29.43
C THR A 222 -7.80 9.81 -30.18
N LYS A 223 -7.85 10.91 -30.93
CA LYS A 223 -6.68 11.47 -31.64
C LYS A 223 -5.56 11.89 -30.69
N MET A 224 -5.89 12.61 -29.61
CA MET A 224 -4.90 13.03 -28.61
C MET A 224 -4.25 11.82 -27.89
N LEU A 225 -4.98 10.72 -27.79
CA LEU A 225 -4.50 9.47 -27.18
C LEU A 225 -3.51 8.75 -28.10
N PHE A 226 -3.80 8.68 -29.42
CA PHE A 226 -2.88 8.15 -30.42
C PHE A 226 -1.63 9.02 -30.61
N GLU A 227 -1.77 10.35 -30.62
CA GLU A 227 -0.63 11.27 -30.69
C GLU A 227 0.26 11.18 -29.44
N GLY A 228 -0.34 10.96 -28.26
CA GLY A 228 0.39 10.69 -27.03
C GLY A 228 1.14 9.36 -27.04
N TYR A 229 0.62 8.36 -27.75
CA TYR A 229 1.24 7.05 -27.93
C TYR A 229 2.42 7.11 -28.90
N ASP A 230 2.27 7.77 -30.05
CA ASP A 230 3.35 7.91 -31.04
C ASP A 230 4.53 8.73 -30.48
N LEU A 231 4.25 9.78 -29.71
CA LEU A 231 5.28 10.57 -29.02
C LEU A 231 6.04 9.76 -27.96
N ALA A 232 5.36 8.82 -27.29
CA ALA A 232 6.00 7.91 -26.34
C ALA A 232 6.86 6.84 -27.05
N ARG A 233 6.47 6.42 -28.27
CA ARG A 233 7.24 5.48 -29.09
C ARG A 233 8.53 6.09 -29.63
N GLU A 234 8.46 7.31 -30.15
CA GLU A 234 9.61 8.02 -30.73
C GLU A 234 10.70 8.30 -29.67
N LYS A 235 10.29 8.64 -28.45
CA LYS A 235 11.23 8.82 -27.32
C LYS A 235 11.91 7.53 -26.89
N ARG A 236 11.19 6.40 -26.92
CA ARG A 236 11.72 5.07 -26.61
C ARG A 236 12.81 4.65 -27.60
N GLU A 237 12.60 4.93 -28.88
CA GLU A 237 13.57 4.65 -29.95
C GLU A 237 14.85 5.50 -29.77
N ALA A 238 14.72 6.76 -29.37
CA ALA A 238 15.86 7.64 -29.08
C ALA A 238 16.66 7.21 -27.82
N LEU A 239 15.97 6.74 -26.77
CA LEU A 239 16.59 6.24 -25.54
C LEU A 239 17.30 4.89 -25.71
N ALA A 240 16.81 4.02 -26.60
CA ALA A 240 17.45 2.75 -26.93
C ALA A 240 18.83 2.96 -27.58
N ILE A 241 18.97 4.00 -28.43
CA ILE A 241 20.24 4.39 -29.04
C ILE A 241 21.24 4.87 -27.96
N SER A 242 20.76 5.63 -26.96
CA SER A 242 21.61 6.13 -25.86
C SER A 242 22.11 5.04 -24.90
N ARG A 243 21.36 3.95 -24.71
CA ARG A 243 21.80 2.82 -23.86
C ARG A 243 22.93 2.01 -24.50
N GLY A 244 22.93 1.85 -25.83
CA GLY A 244 24.04 1.20 -26.55
C GLY A 244 25.38 1.89 -26.27
N ASP A 245 25.42 3.21 -26.43
CA ASP A 245 26.61 4.04 -26.18
C ASP A 245 27.14 3.94 -24.74
N ILE A 246 26.26 3.83 -23.75
CA ILE A 246 26.66 3.72 -22.33
C ILE A 246 27.24 2.33 -22.05
N THR A 247 26.67 1.29 -22.65
CA THR A 247 27.12 -0.09 -22.48
C THR A 247 28.51 -0.30 -23.10
N ASP A 248 28.73 0.28 -24.28
CA ASP A 248 30.02 0.23 -24.97
C ASP A 248 31.12 1.00 -24.22
N ARG A 249 30.77 2.14 -23.60
CA ARG A 249 31.70 2.90 -22.74
C ARG A 249 32.07 2.16 -21.46
N LEU A 250 31.13 1.44 -20.86
CA LEU A 250 31.40 0.62 -19.67
C LEU A 250 32.26 -0.59 -20.00
N LEU A 251 32.01 -1.26 -21.13
CA LEU A 251 32.83 -2.38 -21.60
C LEU A 251 34.27 -1.93 -21.92
N ALA A 252 34.43 -0.75 -22.55
CA ALA A 252 35.75 -0.17 -22.80
C ALA A 252 36.51 0.17 -21.49
N ALA A 253 35.81 0.68 -20.47
CA ALA A 253 36.41 0.98 -19.17
C ALA A 253 36.85 -0.27 -18.41
N VAL A 254 36.08 -1.36 -18.50
CA VAL A 254 36.41 -2.66 -17.87
C VAL A 254 37.57 -3.36 -18.59
N ALA A 255 37.70 -3.19 -19.91
CA ALA A 255 38.85 -3.68 -20.64
C ALA A 255 40.14 -2.95 -20.22
N ALA A 256 40.07 -1.62 -20.08
CA ALA A 256 41.21 -0.80 -19.68
C ALA A 256 41.71 -1.07 -18.24
N SER A 257 40.82 -1.46 -17.32
CA SER A 257 41.21 -1.79 -15.94
C SER A 257 41.91 -3.14 -15.81
N ARG A 258 41.58 -4.11 -16.66
CA ARG A 258 42.25 -5.43 -16.69
C ARG A 258 43.69 -5.35 -17.19
N ASP A 259 43.99 -4.40 -18.08
CA ASP A 259 45.36 -4.17 -18.54
C ASP A 259 46.23 -3.49 -17.46
N MET A 260 45.62 -2.80 -16.48
CA MET A 260 46.34 -2.18 -15.37
C MET A 260 46.73 -3.17 -14.25
N GLU A 261 45.90 -4.17 -13.95
CA GLU A 261 46.19 -5.16 -12.90
C GLU A 261 47.32 -6.14 -13.25
N GLY A 262 47.70 -6.25 -14.53
CA GLY A 262 48.86 -7.02 -14.97
C GLY A 262 50.22 -6.39 -14.61
N THR A 263 50.26 -5.14 -14.16
CA THR A 263 51.52 -4.37 -14.02
C THR A 263 52.04 -4.27 -12.58
N THR A 264 51.25 -4.59 -11.57
CA THR A 264 51.58 -4.32 -10.14
C THR A 264 51.88 -5.55 -9.28
N LEU A 265 52.16 -6.72 -9.88
CA LEU A 265 52.50 -7.95 -9.15
C LEU A 265 54.00 -8.27 -9.07
N ILE A 266 54.88 -7.34 -9.49
CA ILE A 266 56.34 -7.55 -9.49
C ILE A 266 57.05 -6.88 -8.28
N ASP A 267 56.49 -5.88 -7.61
CA ASP A 267 57.25 -5.07 -6.63
C ASP A 267 57.00 -5.34 -5.13
N LEU A 268 56.25 -6.40 -4.77
CA LEU A 268 55.99 -6.76 -3.36
C LEU A 268 56.93 -7.82 -2.77
N GLN A 269 58.11 -8.07 -3.37
CA GLN A 269 59.11 -9.01 -2.86
C GLN A 269 60.24 -8.40 -2.01
N GLN A 270 60.27 -7.09 -1.74
CA GLN A 270 61.34 -6.50 -0.92
C GLN A 270 60.79 -5.91 0.40
N GLY A 271 60.76 -6.76 1.42
CA GLY A 271 60.24 -6.44 2.75
C GLY A 271 61.05 -5.36 3.48
N LYS A 272 60.47 -4.16 3.57
CA LYS A 272 60.93 -3.11 4.49
C LYS A 272 59.70 -2.50 5.20
N PRO A 273 59.66 -2.45 6.54
CA PRO A 273 58.55 -1.81 7.25
C PRO A 273 58.66 -0.28 7.18
N PRO A 274 57.52 0.44 7.14
CA PRO A 274 57.51 1.89 7.04
C PRO A 274 57.82 2.59 8.38
N THR A 275 58.64 3.63 8.31
CA THR A 275 59.00 4.55 9.40
C THR A 275 57.84 5.50 9.71
N PRO A 276 57.55 5.83 10.99
CA PRO A 276 56.49 6.79 11.31
C PRO A 276 56.98 8.23 11.12
N VAL A 277 56.21 9.03 10.37
CA VAL A 277 56.46 10.46 10.10
C VAL A 277 55.78 11.31 11.18
N GLY A 278 56.52 12.33 11.63
CA GLY A 278 56.27 13.10 12.82
C GLY A 278 55.29 14.27 12.70
N LEU A 279 54.93 14.74 13.89
CA LEU A 279 54.22 15.96 14.26
C LEU A 279 54.88 17.23 13.72
N LEU A 280 54.08 18.25 13.38
CA LEU A 280 54.39 19.69 13.47
C LEU A 280 53.07 20.52 13.42
N PRO A 281 53.04 21.80 13.81
CA PRO A 281 52.42 22.23 15.07
C PRO A 281 51.21 23.18 14.94
N LYS A 282 50.65 23.50 16.12
CA LYS A 282 49.55 24.41 16.43
C LYS A 282 49.86 25.87 16.04
N GLU A 283 48.86 26.58 15.53
CA GLU A 283 48.75 28.04 15.66
C GLU A 283 47.59 28.38 16.59
N GLN A 284 47.89 29.22 17.58
CA GLN A 284 47.00 29.82 18.57
C GLN A 284 46.40 31.11 17.98
N GLY A 285 45.10 31.29 18.14
CA GLY A 285 44.42 32.56 17.95
C GLY A 285 43.63 32.87 19.22
N ASP A 286 44.06 33.93 19.89
CA ASP A 286 43.47 34.48 21.11
C ASP A 286 42.04 34.99 20.86
N ILE A 287 41.13 34.72 21.78
CA ILE A 287 39.84 35.41 21.90
C ILE A 287 39.73 35.87 23.36
N ASP A 288 39.75 37.19 23.52
CA ASP A 288 39.51 37.90 24.77
C ASP A 288 38.10 37.63 25.28
N LEU A 289 38.00 37.27 26.57
CA LEU A 289 36.77 37.21 27.33
C LEU A 289 36.67 38.51 28.13
N GLU A 290 35.70 39.36 27.79
CA GLU A 290 35.23 40.41 28.68
C GLU A 290 34.10 39.86 29.54
N ASP A 291 34.31 39.99 30.85
CA ASP A 291 33.38 39.74 31.93
C ASP A 291 32.24 40.78 31.92
N GLU A 292 30.99 40.34 32.08
CA GLU A 292 29.99 41.15 32.78
C GLU A 292 29.22 40.28 33.79
N GLU A 293 29.46 40.63 35.06
CA GLU A 293 28.74 40.26 36.26
C GLU A 293 27.34 40.93 36.33
N GLU A 294 26.54 40.37 37.25
CA GLU A 294 25.48 41.08 37.99
C GLU A 294 24.17 41.37 37.22
N THR A 295 22.96 41.12 37.72
CA THR A 295 22.44 41.17 39.09
C THR A 295 21.19 40.27 39.27
N ALA A 296 21.00 39.84 40.50
CA ALA A 296 19.76 39.28 41.06
C ALA A 296 18.60 40.29 41.15
N ASN A 297 17.36 39.80 41.15
CA ASN A 297 16.30 40.04 42.17
C ASN A 297 14.88 39.93 41.58
N GLY A 298 13.98 39.34 42.37
CA GLY A 298 12.52 39.56 42.27
C GLY A 298 11.68 38.30 42.17
#